data_AF-T0KIU0-F1
#
_entry.id   AF-T0KIU0-F1
#
_cell.length_a   1.000
_cell.length_b   1.000
_cell.length_c   1.000
_cell.angle_alpha   90.00
_cell.angle_beta   90.00
_cell.angle_gamma   90.00
#
_symmetry.space_group_name_H-M   'P 1'
#
loop_
_entity.id
_entity.type
_entity.pdbx_description
1 polymer ?
#
loop_
_entity_poly.entity_id
_entity_poly.type
_entity_poly.pdbx_seq_one_letter_code
_entity_poly.pdbx_strand_id
1 'polypeptide(L)'
;MAEPSSQSNMTIKGRGGQLISEKWLTQGPSTLHGVLTNGFPNLFLTGPMQMGASSNFAYVTDIAAQHSAYILGEAMKRAGKSTDKVVIESTVEGEEGYAAKIMMHAAWFAGIATCTPSYITNEGEQTKPEDQMKKMRGAPFPTGMNNYTKFLEEWRAEGSLKGVDITA
;
A
#
# COMPACT_ATOMS: atom_id res chain seq x y z
N MET A 1 11.73 -4.10 9.46
CA MET A 1 10.47 -3.79 8.74
C MET A 1 10.74 -3.91 7.25
N ALA A 2 9.90 -4.65 6.50
CA ALA A 2 10.12 -4.95 5.08
C ALA A 2 9.77 -3.76 4.16
N GLU A 3 10.36 -2.58 4.36
CA GLU A 3 10.02 -1.37 3.62
C GLU A 3 10.49 -1.41 2.14
N PRO A 4 9.82 -0.70 1.20
CA PRO A 4 10.04 -0.84 -0.24
C PRO A 4 11.49 -0.69 -0.75
N SER A 5 12.29 0.23 -0.20
CA SER A 5 13.70 0.43 -0.59
C SER A 5 14.54 -0.80 -0.29
N SER A 6 14.45 -1.35 0.93
CA SER A 6 15.15 -2.55 1.35
C SER A 6 14.78 -3.78 0.51
N GLN A 7 13.49 -3.93 0.17
CA GLN A 7 13.00 -5.08 -0.61
C GLN A 7 13.40 -5.01 -2.07
N SER A 8 13.53 -3.80 -2.62
CA SER A 8 13.92 -3.58 -4.02
C SER A 8 15.43 -3.44 -4.21
N ASN A 9 16.21 -3.35 -3.11
CA ASN A 9 17.61 -2.96 -3.13
C ASN A 9 17.85 -1.62 -3.86
N MET A 10 16.96 -0.64 -3.62
CA MET A 10 17.02 0.69 -4.23
C MET A 10 16.90 1.76 -3.16
N THR A 11 17.34 2.98 -3.49
CA THR A 11 17.04 4.17 -2.68
C THR A 11 15.90 4.94 -3.34
N ILE A 12 14.72 4.93 -2.71
CA ILE A 12 13.54 5.63 -3.25
C ILE A 12 13.39 6.98 -2.54
N LYS A 13 13.46 8.06 -3.33
CA LYS A 13 13.32 9.44 -2.87
C LYS A 13 12.06 10.07 -3.48
N GLY A 14 11.25 10.68 -2.63
CA GLY A 14 10.04 11.40 -2.99
C GLY A 14 10.26 12.91 -3.04
N ARG A 15 9.16 13.66 -2.86
CA ARG A 15 9.15 15.13 -2.79
C ARG A 15 10.09 15.63 -1.68
N GLY A 16 10.79 16.72 -1.96
CA GLY A 16 11.73 17.32 -1.00
C GLY A 16 12.91 16.41 -0.62
N GLY A 17 13.15 15.31 -1.35
CA GLY A 17 14.21 14.35 -1.05
C GLY A 17 13.87 13.37 0.08
N GLN A 18 12.63 13.33 0.56
CA GLN A 18 12.19 12.40 1.60
C GLN A 18 12.43 10.94 1.18
N LEU A 19 13.04 10.14 2.05
CA LEU A 19 13.23 8.72 1.80
C LEU A 19 11.97 7.93 2.20
N ILE A 20 11.55 6.97 1.37
CA ILE A 20 10.40 6.11 1.72
C ILE A 20 10.70 5.26 2.96
N SER A 21 11.97 4.86 3.14
CA SER A 21 12.42 4.12 4.31
C SER A 21 12.28 4.95 5.59
N GLU A 22 12.59 6.24 5.54
CA GLU A 22 12.39 7.16 6.68
C GLU A 22 10.90 7.37 6.97
N LYS A 23 10.07 7.58 5.94
CA LYS A 23 8.61 7.70 6.09
C LYS A 23 8.05 6.46 6.80
N TRP A 24 8.41 5.27 6.33
CA TRP A 24 7.88 4.01 6.87
C TRP A 24 8.44 3.68 8.24
N LEU A 25 9.71 4.02 8.52
CA LEU A 25 10.29 3.86 9.85
C LEU A 25 9.60 4.75 10.89
N THR A 26 9.28 5.99 10.51
CA THR A 26 8.69 6.99 11.43
C THR A 26 7.19 6.80 11.60
N GLN A 27 6.46 6.57 10.51
CA GLN A 27 4.99 6.55 10.48
C GLN A 27 4.40 5.13 10.41
N GLY A 28 5.20 4.13 10.06
CA GLY A 28 4.72 2.81 9.63
C GLY A 28 4.28 2.80 8.17
N PRO A 29 3.94 1.62 7.61
CA PRO A 29 3.40 1.52 6.26
C PRO A 29 2.13 2.37 6.07
N SER A 30 2.13 3.22 5.04
CA SER A 30 0.95 3.99 4.63
C SER A 30 0.87 4.03 3.12
N THR A 31 -0.22 3.50 2.59
CA THR A 31 -0.50 3.44 1.15
C THR A 31 -1.98 3.65 0.92
N LEU A 32 -2.34 4.05 -0.29
CA LEU A 32 -3.68 3.85 -0.82
C LEU A 32 -3.71 2.49 -1.53
N HIS A 33 -4.51 1.58 -0.99
CA HIS A 33 -4.80 0.26 -1.57
C HIS A 33 -3.58 -0.66 -1.78
N GLY A 34 -2.44 -0.35 -1.15
CA GLY A 34 -1.17 -1.05 -1.37
C GLY A 34 -0.35 -0.54 -2.55
N VAL A 35 -0.87 0.36 -3.39
CA VAL A 35 -0.26 0.70 -4.69
C VAL A 35 0.29 2.12 -4.80
N LEU A 36 -0.25 3.09 -4.06
CA LEU A 36 0.24 4.48 -4.06
C LEU A 36 0.60 4.92 -2.64
N THR A 37 1.51 5.88 -2.49
CA THR A 37 1.83 6.48 -1.19
C THR A 37 2.14 7.97 -1.37
N ASN A 38 1.64 8.80 -0.46
CA ASN A 38 1.79 10.24 -0.46
C ASN A 38 3.26 10.64 -0.28
N GLY A 39 3.69 11.70 -0.96
CA GLY A 39 5.07 12.15 -1.05
C GLY A 39 5.85 11.50 -2.19
N PHE A 40 5.31 10.48 -2.85
CA PHE A 40 5.99 9.70 -3.90
C PHE A 40 5.16 9.67 -5.20
N PRO A 41 5.07 10.80 -5.91
CA PRO A 41 4.28 10.90 -7.14
C PRO A 41 4.77 9.93 -8.22
N ASN A 42 3.84 9.36 -8.99
CA ASN A 42 4.07 8.43 -10.09
C ASN A 42 4.82 7.13 -9.70
N LEU A 43 4.98 6.85 -8.41
CA LEU A 43 5.50 5.58 -7.91
C LEU A 43 4.34 4.62 -7.62
N PHE A 44 4.32 3.49 -8.33
CA PHE A 44 3.42 2.38 -8.03
C PHE A 44 4.17 1.28 -7.27
N LEU A 45 3.69 0.96 -6.08
CA LEU A 45 4.22 -0.13 -5.24
C LEU A 45 3.64 -1.48 -5.67
N THR A 46 4.45 -2.52 -5.60
CA THR A 46 4.09 -3.90 -6.00
C THR A 46 4.23 -4.92 -4.86
N GLY A 47 4.65 -4.47 -3.67
CA GLY A 47 4.90 -5.31 -2.51
C GLY A 47 3.62 -5.65 -1.75
N PRO A 48 3.59 -6.77 -0.98
CA PRO A 48 2.34 -7.34 -0.45
C PRO A 48 1.70 -6.56 0.70
N MET A 49 2.36 -5.52 1.22
CA MET A 49 1.87 -4.80 2.40
C MET A 49 0.61 -4.01 2.09
N GLN A 50 -0.37 -4.10 2.98
CA GLN A 50 -1.69 -3.49 2.82
C GLN A 50 -2.45 -3.94 1.56
N MET A 51 -2.05 -5.06 0.93
CA MET A 51 -2.81 -5.74 -0.13
C MET A 51 -3.50 -6.99 0.42
N GLY A 52 -4.35 -7.63 -0.39
CA GLY A 52 -4.86 -8.97 -0.06
C GLY A 52 -3.75 -10.02 -0.05
N ALA A 53 -3.92 -11.07 0.77
CA ALA A 53 -2.98 -12.18 0.87
C ALA A 53 -3.57 -13.47 0.27
N SER A 54 -2.77 -14.19 -0.51
CA SER A 54 -3.09 -15.48 -1.11
C SER A 54 -1.83 -16.32 -1.27
N SER A 55 -1.95 -17.64 -1.14
CA SER A 55 -0.85 -18.57 -1.45
C SER A 55 -0.46 -18.52 -2.93
N ASN A 56 -1.39 -18.13 -3.80
CA ASN A 56 -1.10 -17.82 -5.19
C ASN A 56 -0.68 -16.35 -5.32
N PHE A 57 0.63 -16.08 -5.26
CA PHE A 57 1.15 -14.72 -5.37
C PHE A 57 0.91 -14.10 -6.76
N ALA A 58 0.86 -14.91 -7.82
CA ALA A 58 0.55 -14.41 -9.17
C ALA A 58 -0.84 -13.75 -9.22
N TYR A 59 -1.81 -14.27 -8.46
CA TYR A 59 -3.13 -13.65 -8.33
C TYR A 59 -3.07 -12.29 -7.62
N VAL A 60 -2.26 -12.19 -6.56
CA VAL A 60 -2.06 -10.91 -5.84
C VAL A 60 -1.46 -9.86 -6.76
N THR A 61 -0.40 -10.22 -7.48
CA THR A 61 0.28 -9.33 -8.42
C THR A 61 -0.61 -8.94 -9.60
N ASP A 62 -1.41 -9.86 -10.15
CA ASP A 62 -2.34 -9.56 -11.24
C ASP A 62 -3.39 -8.52 -10.82
N ILE A 63 -4.02 -8.72 -9.66
CA ILE A 63 -4.99 -7.75 -9.13
C ILE A 63 -4.35 -6.38 -8.85
N ALA A 64 -3.15 -6.34 -8.28
CA ALA A 64 -2.42 -5.10 -8.05
C ALA A 64 -2.10 -4.39 -9.38
N ALA A 65 -1.60 -5.13 -10.38
CA ALA A 65 -1.25 -4.60 -11.70
C ALA A 65 -2.48 -4.04 -12.44
N GLN A 66 -3.61 -4.76 -12.43
CA GLN A 66 -4.87 -4.27 -13.00
C GLN A 66 -5.34 -3.00 -12.30
N HIS A 67 -5.20 -2.93 -10.96
CA HIS A 67 -5.58 -1.74 -10.21
C HIS A 67 -4.68 -0.53 -10.53
N SER A 68 -3.36 -0.71 -10.59
CA SER A 68 -2.41 0.33 -11.00
C SER A 68 -2.68 0.80 -12.43
N ALA A 69 -2.91 -0.14 -13.36
CA ALA A 69 -3.22 0.17 -14.76
C ALA A 69 -4.54 0.95 -14.90
N TYR A 70 -5.57 0.62 -14.10
CA TYR A 70 -6.81 1.38 -14.05
C TYR A 70 -6.57 2.82 -13.59
N ILE A 71 -5.85 3.02 -12.49
CA ILE A 71 -5.55 4.36 -11.96
C ILE A 71 -4.80 5.19 -13.00
N LEU A 72 -3.76 4.61 -13.60
CA LEU A 72 -2.99 5.26 -14.66
C LEU A 72 -3.89 5.60 -15.86
N GLY A 73 -4.71 4.65 -16.33
CA GLY A 73 -5.62 4.85 -17.45
C GLY A 73 -6.61 5.99 -17.22
N GLU A 74 -7.23 6.05 -16.04
CA GLU A 74 -8.15 7.13 -15.67
C GLU A 74 -7.44 8.47 -15.50
N ALA A 75 -6.24 8.49 -14.92
CA ALA A 75 -5.44 9.71 -14.84
C ALA A 75 -5.09 10.28 -16.23
N MET A 76 -4.67 9.42 -17.16
CA MET A 76 -4.36 9.83 -18.52
C MET A 76 -5.59 10.33 -19.27
N LYS A 77 -6.76 9.70 -19.07
CA LYS A 77 -8.03 10.20 -19.63
C LYS A 77 -8.39 11.58 -19.09
N ARG A 78 -8.29 11.78 -17.77
CA ARG A 78 -8.60 13.04 -17.08
C ARG A 78 -7.64 14.17 -17.47
N ALA A 79 -6.38 13.84 -17.75
CA ALA A 79 -5.37 14.79 -18.22
C ALA A 79 -5.59 15.30 -19.65
N GLY A 80 -6.36 14.57 -20.47
CA GLY A 80 -6.70 14.98 -21.83
C GLY A 80 -5.46 15.20 -22.71
N LYS A 81 -5.15 16.47 -23.03
CA LYS A 81 -3.98 16.83 -23.85
C LYS A 81 -2.70 17.01 -23.05
N SER A 82 -2.78 17.11 -21.72
CA SER A 82 -1.64 17.36 -20.82
C SER A 82 -1.03 16.07 -20.28
N THR A 83 -1.08 14.98 -21.06
CA THR A 83 -0.59 13.66 -20.62
C THR A 83 0.90 13.61 -20.28
N ASP A 84 1.68 14.55 -20.81
CA ASP A 84 3.11 14.72 -20.56
C ASP A 84 3.45 15.28 -19.17
N LYS A 85 2.47 15.84 -18.46
CA LYS A 85 2.64 16.52 -17.17
C LYS A 85 1.91 15.83 -16.02
N VAL A 86 1.33 14.66 -16.29
CA VAL A 86 0.49 13.96 -15.31
C VAL A 86 1.28 13.55 -14.08
N VAL A 87 0.76 13.95 -12.94
CA VAL A 87 1.20 13.55 -11.62
C VAL A 87 0.06 12.82 -10.93
N ILE A 88 0.32 11.58 -10.55
CA ILE A 88 -0.59 10.69 -9.83
C ILE A 88 0.01 10.46 -8.45
N GLU A 89 -0.75 10.76 -7.41
CA GLU A 89 -0.27 10.61 -6.03
C GLU A 89 -1.43 10.24 -5.10
N SER A 90 -1.15 9.52 -4.01
CA SER A 90 -2.16 9.39 -2.96
C SER A 90 -2.31 10.74 -2.25
N THR A 91 -3.53 11.14 -1.92
CA THR A 91 -3.72 12.19 -0.90
C THR A 91 -3.32 11.64 0.47
N VAL A 92 -3.03 12.53 1.43
CA VAL A 92 -2.74 12.13 2.81
C VAL A 92 -3.95 11.40 3.41
N GLU A 93 -5.15 11.92 3.18
CA GLU A 93 -6.41 11.33 3.68
C GLU A 93 -6.68 9.97 3.04
N GLY A 94 -6.28 9.77 1.77
CA GLY A 94 -6.42 8.51 1.06
C GLY A 94 -5.61 7.39 1.71
N GLU A 95 -4.32 7.63 1.94
CA GLU A 95 -3.47 6.61 2.55
C GLU A 95 -3.75 6.41 4.05
N GLU A 96 -4.02 7.48 4.80
CA GLU A 96 -4.32 7.37 6.23
C GLU A 96 -5.69 6.73 6.47
N GLY A 97 -6.69 7.08 5.66
CA GLY A 97 -8.01 6.45 5.71
C GLY A 97 -7.93 4.96 5.40
N TYR A 98 -7.11 4.57 4.43
CA TYR A 98 -6.88 3.16 4.13
C TYR A 98 -6.07 2.44 5.22
N ALA A 99 -5.00 3.05 5.73
CA ALA A 99 -4.23 2.49 6.84
C ALA A 99 -5.08 2.28 8.09
N ALA A 100 -5.98 3.22 8.39
CA ALA A 100 -6.95 3.07 9.47
C ALA A 100 -7.89 1.87 9.25
N LYS A 101 -8.41 1.69 8.03
CA LYS A 101 -9.25 0.52 7.67
C LYS A 101 -8.50 -0.80 7.87
N ILE A 102 -7.22 -0.87 7.51
CA ILE A 102 -6.36 -2.04 7.76
C ILE A 102 -6.22 -2.28 9.28
N MET A 103 -5.89 -1.23 10.04
CA MET A 103 -5.70 -1.33 11.48
C MET A 103 -6.94 -1.80 12.25
N MET A 104 -8.15 -1.42 11.81
CA MET A 104 -9.41 -1.83 12.47
C MET A 104 -9.56 -3.35 12.64
N HIS A 105 -8.85 -4.13 11.82
CA HIS A 105 -8.92 -5.59 11.83
C HIS A 105 -7.55 -6.25 12.01
N ALA A 106 -6.50 -5.48 12.31
CA ALA A 106 -5.15 -6.02 12.45
C ALA A 106 -5.04 -7.06 13.57
N ALA A 107 -5.92 -7.01 14.57
CA ALA A 107 -6.03 -8.02 15.64
C ALA A 107 -6.30 -9.45 15.13
N TRP A 108 -6.87 -9.61 13.92
CA TRP A 108 -6.98 -10.92 13.28
C TRP A 108 -5.63 -11.63 13.16
N PHE A 109 -4.56 -10.86 12.97
CA PHE A 109 -3.19 -11.37 12.83
C PHE A 109 -2.47 -11.60 14.16
N ALA A 110 -3.13 -11.42 15.32
CA ALA A 110 -2.51 -11.65 16.63
C ALA A 110 -1.98 -13.08 16.81
N GLY A 111 -2.60 -14.07 16.16
CA GLY A 111 -2.15 -15.46 16.18
C GLY A 111 -0.74 -15.68 15.59
N ILE A 112 -0.28 -14.80 14.70
CA ILE A 112 1.07 -14.89 14.09
C ILE A 112 2.16 -14.84 15.16
N ALA A 113 1.93 -14.13 16.28
CA ALA A 113 2.89 -14.03 17.38
C ALA A 113 3.15 -15.39 18.08
N THR A 114 2.28 -16.38 17.88
CA THR A 114 2.42 -17.74 18.45
C THR A 114 3.10 -18.72 17.50
N CYS A 115 3.27 -18.34 16.23
CA CYS A 115 3.95 -19.17 15.24
C CYS A 115 5.45 -19.25 15.56
N THR A 116 6.07 -20.36 15.14
CA THR A 116 7.52 -20.54 15.24
C THR A 116 8.28 -19.50 14.40
N PRO A 117 9.55 -19.21 14.72
CA PRO A 117 10.41 -18.36 13.90
C PRO A 117 10.41 -18.77 12.43
N SER A 118 10.18 -17.78 11.55
CA SER A 118 10.18 -17.91 10.09
C SER A 118 10.17 -16.52 9.45
N TYR A 119 10.31 -16.45 8.12
CA TYR A 119 10.17 -15.21 7.37
C TYR A 119 8.80 -14.50 7.60
N ILE A 120 7.74 -15.25 7.93
CA ILE A 120 6.41 -14.69 8.24
C ILE A 120 6.44 -13.96 9.58
N THR A 121 7.13 -14.53 10.57
CA THR A 121 7.25 -13.97 11.93
C THR A 121 8.48 -13.08 12.10
N ASN A 122 9.16 -12.75 11.01
CA ASN A 122 10.47 -12.08 11.01
C ASN A 122 11.47 -12.75 11.98
N GLU A 123 11.61 -14.07 11.87
CA GLU A 123 12.44 -14.90 12.75
C GLU A 123 12.10 -14.77 14.24
N GLY A 124 10.85 -14.48 14.57
CA GLY A 124 10.38 -14.31 15.94
C GLY A 124 10.74 -12.96 16.56
N GLU A 125 11.05 -11.94 15.75
CA GLU A 125 11.40 -10.60 16.24
C GLU A 125 10.31 -10.03 17.17
N GLN A 126 10.72 -9.74 18.40
CA GLN A 126 9.92 -9.05 19.41
C GLN A 126 9.92 -7.55 19.11
N THR A 127 8.78 -7.03 18.63
CA THR A 127 8.61 -5.59 18.42
C THR A 127 8.26 -4.91 19.75
N LYS A 128 8.95 -3.80 20.07
CA LYS A 128 8.68 -3.04 21.28
C LYS A 128 7.25 -2.52 21.28
N PRO A 129 6.56 -2.44 22.44
CA PRO A 129 5.16 -2.01 22.51
C PRO A 129 4.88 -0.69 21.77
N GLU A 130 5.79 0.27 21.85
CA GLU A 130 5.70 1.57 21.19
C GLU A 130 5.69 1.51 19.65
N ASP A 131 6.28 0.47 19.05
CA ASP A 131 6.36 0.29 17.59
C ASP A 131 5.37 -0.75 17.05
N GLN A 132 4.66 -1.47 17.95
CA GLN A 132 3.64 -2.46 17.55
C GLN A 132 2.55 -1.82 16.69
N MET A 133 2.06 -0.65 17.08
CA MET A 133 1.02 0.06 16.32
C MET A 133 1.49 0.42 14.91
N LYS A 134 2.75 0.87 14.74
CA LYS A 134 3.33 1.17 13.43
C LYS A 134 3.48 -0.09 12.58
N LYS A 135 3.91 -1.19 13.18
CA LYS A 135 4.03 -2.49 12.49
C LYS A 135 2.67 -2.98 12.00
N MET A 136 1.62 -2.84 12.81
CA MET A 136 0.26 -3.28 12.48
C MET A 136 -0.37 -2.50 11.33
N ARG A 137 0.09 -1.27 11.05
CA ARG A 137 -0.34 -0.53 9.83
C ARG A 137 0.01 -1.28 8.55
N GLY A 138 1.07 -2.10 8.55
CA GLY A 138 1.49 -2.92 7.41
C GLY A 138 0.73 -4.23 7.22
N ALA A 139 -0.28 -4.51 8.04
CA ALA A 139 -1.04 -5.75 7.94
C ALA A 139 -1.67 -5.94 6.55
N PRO A 140 -1.85 -7.18 6.09
CA PRO A 140 -2.60 -7.45 4.88
C PRO A 140 -4.06 -6.98 5.00
N PHE A 141 -4.74 -6.90 3.85
CA PHE A 141 -6.17 -6.66 3.82
C PHE A 141 -6.89 -7.74 4.65
N PRO A 142 -7.67 -7.34 5.66
CA PRO A 142 -7.98 -8.20 6.79
C PRO A 142 -8.96 -9.33 6.50
N THR A 143 -9.80 -9.16 5.48
CA THR A 143 -10.87 -10.11 5.15
C THR A 143 -10.53 -10.98 3.95
N GLY A 144 -9.24 -11.07 3.60
CA GLY A 144 -8.71 -11.97 2.57
C GLY A 144 -8.77 -11.43 1.15
N MET A 145 -8.11 -12.14 0.22
CA MET A 145 -7.89 -11.67 -1.14
C MET A 145 -9.19 -11.43 -1.93
N ASN A 146 -10.21 -12.29 -1.79
CA ASN A 146 -11.47 -12.11 -2.52
C ASN A 146 -12.19 -10.82 -2.13
N ASN A 147 -12.18 -10.47 -0.83
CA ASN A 147 -12.78 -9.23 -0.37
C ASN A 147 -11.93 -8.01 -0.74
N TYR A 148 -10.60 -8.15 -0.81
CA TYR A 148 -9.73 -7.11 -1.35
C TYR A 148 -10.04 -6.85 -2.83
N THR A 149 -10.15 -7.88 -3.66
CA THR A 149 -10.53 -7.75 -5.08
C THR A 149 -11.86 -7.02 -5.23
N LYS A 150 -12.90 -7.47 -4.50
CA LYS A 150 -14.22 -6.82 -4.50
C LYS A 150 -14.16 -5.36 -4.04
N PHE A 151 -13.41 -5.07 -2.98
CA PHE A 151 -13.20 -3.70 -2.49
C PHE A 151 -12.60 -2.80 -3.59
N LEU A 152 -11.60 -3.28 -4.33
CA LEU A 152 -11.02 -2.53 -5.43
C LEU A 152 -12.00 -2.37 -6.60
N GLU A 153 -12.78 -3.40 -6.94
CA GLU A 153 -13.81 -3.34 -7.97
C GLU A 153 -14.87 -2.29 -7.65
N GLU A 154 -15.37 -2.26 -6.41
CA GLU A 154 -16.35 -1.27 -5.94
C GLU A 154 -15.78 0.15 -6.03
N TRP A 155 -14.54 0.36 -5.58
CA TRP A 155 -13.86 1.65 -5.70
C TRP A 155 -13.67 2.09 -7.16
N ARG A 156 -13.32 1.15 -8.05
CA ARG A 156 -13.21 1.45 -9.49
C ARG A 156 -14.57 1.76 -10.10
N ALA A 157 -15.62 1.03 -9.74
CA ALA A 157 -16.98 1.26 -10.23
C ALA A 157 -17.54 2.62 -9.79
N GLU A 158 -17.15 3.13 -8.61
CA GLU A 158 -17.48 4.49 -8.17
C GLU A 158 -16.90 5.55 -9.13
N GLY A 159 -15.73 5.30 -9.72
CA GLY A 159 -15.14 6.13 -10.77
C GLY A 159 -14.60 7.49 -10.31
N SER A 160 -14.76 7.86 -9.04
CA SER A 160 -14.29 9.14 -8.49
C SER A 160 -12.77 9.24 -8.40
N LEU A 161 -12.09 8.09 -8.26
CA LEU A 161 -10.70 7.96 -7.85
C LEU A 161 -10.44 8.56 -6.45
N LYS A 162 -11.39 8.37 -5.52
CA LYS A 162 -11.29 8.87 -4.15
C LYS A 162 -9.96 8.49 -3.49
N GLY A 163 -9.25 9.49 -2.99
CA GLY A 163 -7.94 9.36 -2.34
C GLY A 163 -6.75 9.46 -3.30
N VAL A 164 -6.97 9.61 -4.60
CA VAL A 164 -5.92 9.88 -5.59
C VAL A 164 -5.99 11.35 -6.00
N ASP A 165 -4.87 12.05 -5.90
CA ASP A 165 -4.66 13.36 -6.51
C ASP A 165 -4.10 13.19 -7.93
N ILE A 166 -4.71 13.89 -8.87
CA ILE A 166 -4.30 13.90 -10.28
C ILE A 166 -4.15 15.35 -10.71
N THR A 167 -2.93 15.74 -11.06
CA THR A 167 -2.61 17.06 -11.63
C THR A 167 -1.95 16.90 -12.99
N ALA A 168 -2.21 17.81 -13.92
CA ALA A 168 -1.71 17.78 -15.31
C ALA A 168 -1.56 19.21 -15.87
#